data_AF-A0A850Q8U5-F1
#
_entry.id   AF-A0A850Q8U5-F1
#
_cell.length_a   1.000
_cell.length_b   1.000
_cell.length_c   1.000
_cell.angle_alpha   90.00
_cell.angle_beta   90.00
_cell.angle_gamma   90.00
#
_symmetry.space_group_name_H-M   'P 1'
#
loop_
_entity.id
_entity.type
_entity.pdbx_description
1 polymer ?
#
loop_
_entity_poly.entity_id
_entity_poly.type
_entity_poly.pdbx_seq_one_letter_code
_entity_poly.pdbx_strand_id
1 'polypeptide(L)'
;MLIGWYEYDASDRSGRGILTYFLAPTVGKSAEGLRLQLNRDPAPELLAGDPDQMVRFLQQLPFTRRFSAMTMTFAEGDVPVAAFNRGDREQRDRVGKAVTAVLELAYLHVPQESRPPVLIGTHTHTGRLEVNLLLPRAVLAGHGRYLSWNPCPPTPRHRAMWDLQRQLINARFGWAEPTDPRRTQWVSFPPWLSKSTAELERHGLASAHMAILEFGQQLVDLAATKAVPHRKALRRHLRKLARKAGYRIGRPNDKSMSFVAIDPERTKPKKFVLKGRLFEDRPYALVRQDQAEFDARFVAEDLEDQLFEKSEDCKAMTAAKYGKYGKEGWDPQPFDPRHVLVKEQECIAWRPIPIFQKAKNAAGAKIAKSRKSDLPKPPLLQTLMARLNALADLWRDQRAARRIARVLARHLTDFQTTQKQWRTLHDYIHRLTEPECHAPRIPRHDGPPRSDAGTLGGRSPHGPLAGDHGRDHRLEHLFPADRRETERRPDTAARPETHGRTDRRYSQQPSPDDAVAWRSPREGSRGWMIKAWLVGEERRSEPEDGLEM
;
A
#
# COMPACT_ATOMS: atom_id res chain seq x y z
N MET A 1 3.25 -14.63 -10.80
CA MET A 1 2.69 -13.29 -10.41
C MET A 1 3.72 -12.44 -9.66
N LEU A 2 3.68 -11.12 -9.86
CA LEU A 2 4.48 -10.04 -9.22
C LEU A 2 3.64 -9.28 -8.19
N ILE A 3 4.22 -8.89 -7.06
CA ILE A 3 3.63 -7.88 -6.14
C ILE A 3 4.47 -6.60 -6.21
N GLY A 4 3.84 -5.45 -6.45
CA GLY A 4 4.51 -4.15 -6.52
C GLY A 4 3.75 -3.04 -5.78
N TRP A 5 4.46 -2.30 -4.93
CA TRP A 5 3.91 -1.14 -4.20
C TRP A 5 4.06 0.15 -5.00
N TYR A 6 3.14 1.09 -4.81
CA TYR A 6 3.25 2.44 -5.35
C TYR A 6 4.09 3.29 -4.40
N GLU A 7 4.91 4.19 -4.96
CA GLU A 7 5.50 5.29 -4.21
C GLU A 7 4.36 6.17 -3.68
N TYR A 8 4.41 6.55 -2.39
CA TYR A 8 3.42 7.44 -1.81
C TYR A 8 3.53 8.82 -2.46
N ASP A 9 2.46 9.25 -3.14
CA ASP A 9 2.34 10.64 -3.59
C ASP A 9 1.75 11.52 -2.48
N ALA A 10 2.28 12.73 -2.34
CA ALA A 10 1.84 13.71 -1.36
C ALA A 10 0.73 14.64 -1.87
N SER A 11 0.56 14.78 -3.20
CA SER A 11 -0.50 15.58 -3.80
C SER A 11 -1.87 14.90 -3.71
N ASP A 12 -1.99 13.61 -4.00
CA ASP A 12 -3.27 12.89 -3.83
C ASP A 12 -3.57 12.49 -2.38
N ARG A 13 -3.78 13.47 -1.50
CA ARG A 13 -4.26 13.25 -0.11
C ARG A 13 -5.69 12.69 0.00
N SER A 14 -6.38 12.50 -1.12
CA SER A 14 -7.79 12.09 -1.17
C SER A 14 -8.01 10.66 -1.67
N GLY A 15 -7.01 10.09 -2.35
CA GLY A 15 -7.13 8.84 -3.09
C GLY A 15 -7.82 8.99 -4.45
N ARG A 16 -8.32 10.18 -4.82
CA ARG A 16 -9.04 10.40 -6.10
C ARG A 16 -8.14 10.13 -7.31
N GLY A 17 -6.89 10.59 -7.30
CA GLY A 17 -5.97 10.40 -8.41
C GLY A 17 -5.62 8.94 -8.65
N ILE A 18 -5.31 8.20 -7.58
CA ILE A 18 -5.04 6.75 -7.69
C ILE A 18 -6.31 5.96 -8.04
N LEU A 19 -7.50 6.37 -7.55
CA LEU A 19 -8.78 5.78 -7.95
C LEU A 19 -9.11 6.02 -9.43
N THR A 20 -8.92 7.23 -9.94
CA THR A 20 -9.05 7.53 -11.37
C THR A 20 -8.07 6.69 -12.19
N TYR A 21 -6.80 6.59 -11.77
CA TYR A 21 -5.82 5.74 -12.46
C TYR A 21 -6.20 4.25 -12.44
N PHE A 22 -6.81 3.76 -11.37
CA PHE A 22 -7.31 2.39 -11.27
C PHE A 22 -8.57 2.14 -12.12
N LEU A 23 -9.55 3.04 -12.13
CA LEU A 23 -10.89 2.74 -12.64
C LEU A 23 -11.24 3.43 -13.98
N ALA A 24 -10.52 4.46 -14.42
CA ALA A 24 -10.84 5.15 -15.66
C ALA A 24 -10.62 4.25 -16.91
N PRO A 25 -11.54 4.26 -17.90
CA PRO A 25 -11.37 3.53 -19.15
C PRO A 25 -10.27 4.14 -20.03
N THR A 26 -9.98 5.44 -19.89
CA THR A 26 -8.97 6.15 -20.68
C THR A 26 -7.97 6.83 -19.76
N VAL A 27 -6.68 6.74 -20.05
CA VAL A 27 -5.60 7.37 -19.26
C VAL A 27 -4.57 8.02 -20.18
N GLY A 28 -4.34 9.32 -19.97
CA GLY A 28 -3.25 10.06 -20.61
C GLY A 28 -1.88 9.60 -20.11
N LYS A 29 -0.95 9.41 -21.04
CA LYS A 29 0.45 9.02 -20.79
C LYS A 29 1.40 9.95 -21.55
N SER A 30 2.67 9.95 -21.14
CA SER A 30 3.77 10.58 -21.89
C SER A 30 4.78 9.51 -22.29
N ALA A 31 5.16 9.49 -23.57
CA ALA A 31 6.20 8.62 -24.12
C ALA A 31 7.06 9.44 -25.09
N GLU A 32 8.37 9.51 -24.85
CA GLU A 32 9.34 10.31 -25.65
C GLU A 32 8.90 11.77 -25.95
N GLY A 33 8.13 12.37 -25.04
CA GLY A 33 7.62 13.75 -25.15
C GLY A 33 6.19 13.85 -25.71
N LEU A 34 5.70 12.84 -26.40
CA LEU A 34 4.34 12.79 -26.94
C LEU A 34 3.32 12.54 -25.82
N ARG A 35 2.25 13.36 -25.77
CA ARG A 35 1.07 13.09 -24.94
C ARG A 35 0.15 12.11 -25.69
N LEU A 36 0.01 10.90 -25.17
CA LEU A 36 -0.77 9.80 -25.76
C LEU A 36 -1.99 9.48 -24.90
N GLN A 37 -3.14 9.12 -25.48
CA GLN A 37 -4.34 8.70 -24.76
C GLN A 37 -4.54 7.20 -24.87
N LEU A 38 -4.18 6.44 -23.82
CA LEU A 38 -4.42 4.99 -23.80
C LEU A 38 -5.87 4.72 -23.43
N ASN A 39 -6.65 4.22 -24.40
CA ASN A 39 -7.93 3.57 -24.16
C ASN A 39 -7.71 2.13 -23.66
N ARG A 40 -8.49 1.70 -22.66
CA ARG A 40 -8.48 0.37 -22.08
C ARG A 40 -9.73 -0.38 -22.55
N ASP A 41 -9.60 -1.28 -23.53
CA ASP A 41 -10.63 -2.28 -23.83
C ASP A 41 -10.07 -3.68 -23.47
N PRO A 42 -10.70 -4.44 -22.56
CA PRO A 42 -11.82 -4.02 -21.72
C PRO A 42 -11.44 -2.93 -20.70
N ALA A 43 -12.44 -2.14 -20.33
CA ALA A 43 -12.32 -1.14 -19.28
C ALA A 43 -12.02 -1.80 -17.91
N PRO A 44 -11.43 -1.08 -16.94
CA PRO A 44 -11.15 -1.62 -15.61
C PRO A 44 -12.40 -2.14 -14.90
N GLU A 45 -12.31 -3.32 -14.29
CA GLU A 45 -13.40 -3.89 -13.50
C GLU A 45 -13.25 -3.47 -12.03
N LEU A 46 -14.32 -2.96 -11.39
CA LEU A 46 -14.36 -2.80 -9.93
C LEU A 46 -14.75 -4.13 -9.29
N LEU A 47 -13.79 -4.81 -8.68
CA LEU A 47 -13.97 -6.12 -8.06
C LEU A 47 -14.66 -6.01 -6.70
N ALA A 48 -14.18 -5.09 -5.85
CA ALA A 48 -14.62 -4.95 -4.46
C ALA A 48 -14.37 -3.53 -3.91
N GLY A 49 -15.05 -3.22 -2.81
CA GLY A 49 -15.09 -1.88 -2.23
C GLY A 49 -16.07 -0.95 -2.93
N ASP A 50 -15.96 0.35 -2.65
CA ASP A 50 -16.79 1.41 -3.23
C ASP A 50 -15.96 2.70 -3.38
N PRO A 51 -15.89 3.34 -4.57
CA PRO A 51 -14.99 4.48 -4.79
C PRO A 51 -15.34 5.70 -3.94
N ASP A 52 -16.62 6.04 -3.80
CA ASP A 52 -17.03 7.23 -3.07
C ASP A 52 -16.96 7.01 -1.56
N GLN A 53 -17.29 5.80 -1.08
CA GLN A 53 -17.03 5.44 0.32
C GLN A 53 -15.53 5.51 0.64
N MET A 54 -14.67 5.04 -0.26
CA MET A 54 -13.21 5.09 -0.11
C MET A 54 -12.68 6.52 -0.04
N VAL A 55 -13.10 7.42 -0.95
CA VAL A 55 -12.71 8.84 -0.89
C VAL A 55 -13.15 9.48 0.43
N ARG A 56 -14.42 9.29 0.83
CA ARG A 56 -14.95 9.83 2.10
C ARG A 56 -14.18 9.30 3.31
N PHE A 57 -13.88 8.00 3.33
CA PHE A 57 -13.09 7.37 4.40
C PHE A 57 -11.68 7.97 4.49
N LEU A 58 -10.96 8.04 3.36
CA LEU A 58 -9.60 8.60 3.32
C LEU A 58 -9.57 10.09 3.69
N GLN A 59 -10.61 10.86 3.33
CA GLN A 59 -10.74 12.26 3.71
C GLN A 59 -10.89 12.47 5.23
N GLN A 60 -11.55 11.54 5.92
CA GLN A 60 -11.77 11.57 7.38
C GLN A 60 -10.55 11.11 8.20
N LEU A 61 -9.55 10.45 7.59
CA LEU A 61 -8.37 10.00 8.34
C LEU A 61 -7.48 11.18 8.79
N PRO A 62 -7.11 11.28 10.08
CA PRO A 62 -6.33 12.40 10.62
C PRO A 62 -4.83 12.32 10.27
N PHE A 63 -4.39 11.28 9.58
CA PHE A 63 -2.98 11.03 9.27
C PHE A 63 -2.55 11.69 7.96
N THR A 64 -1.28 12.10 7.87
CA THR A 64 -0.68 12.63 6.63
C THR A 64 -0.66 11.59 5.51
N ARG A 65 -0.27 10.35 5.80
CA ARG A 65 -0.20 9.24 4.82
C ARG A 65 -1.41 8.32 4.99
N ARG A 66 -2.45 8.58 4.20
CA ARG A 66 -3.81 8.03 4.38
C ARG A 66 -4.04 6.65 3.76
N PHE A 67 -3.29 6.30 2.72
CA PHE A 67 -3.34 5.00 2.07
C PHE A 67 -1.96 4.53 1.61
N SER A 68 -1.86 3.24 1.35
CA SER A 68 -0.86 2.63 0.48
C SER A 68 -1.61 2.02 -0.71
N ALA A 69 -0.97 1.95 -1.88
CA ALA A 69 -1.53 1.29 -3.05
C ALA A 69 -0.54 0.23 -3.56
N MET A 70 -1.07 -0.84 -4.17
CA MET A 70 -0.27 -1.94 -4.73
C MET A 70 -0.95 -2.55 -5.96
N THR A 71 -0.13 -3.20 -6.80
CA THR A 71 -0.58 -4.01 -7.93
C THR A 71 -0.04 -5.44 -7.79
N MET A 72 -0.88 -6.43 -8.05
CA MET A 72 -0.51 -7.81 -8.34
C MET A 72 -0.54 -8.01 -9.86
N THR A 73 0.62 -8.10 -10.51
CA THR A 73 0.72 -8.27 -11.98
C THR A 73 1.00 -9.74 -12.30
N PHE A 74 0.11 -10.36 -13.05
CA PHE A 74 0.20 -11.76 -13.43
C PHE A 74 1.05 -11.91 -14.70
N ALA A 75 1.77 -13.03 -14.84
CA ALA A 75 2.44 -13.34 -16.09
C ALA A 75 1.41 -13.76 -17.17
N GLU A 76 1.84 -13.69 -18.43
CA GLU A 76 1.10 -14.32 -19.52
C GLU A 76 1.00 -15.82 -19.26
N GLY A 77 -0.22 -16.36 -19.25
CA GLY A 77 -0.49 -17.76 -18.90
C GLY A 77 -0.80 -18.03 -17.42
N ASP A 78 -0.38 -17.18 -16.46
CA ASP A 78 -0.71 -17.39 -15.02
C ASP A 78 -2.23 -17.48 -14.82
N VAL A 79 -2.97 -16.55 -15.42
CA VAL A 79 -4.45 -16.48 -15.38
C VAL A 79 -4.96 -16.18 -16.80
N PRO A 80 -5.73 -17.07 -17.44
CA PRO A 80 -6.31 -16.81 -18.76
C PRO A 80 -7.32 -15.65 -18.71
N VAL A 81 -6.88 -14.46 -19.13
CA VAL A 81 -7.65 -13.21 -19.08
C VAL A 81 -9.05 -13.34 -19.69
N ALA A 82 -9.18 -14.05 -20.82
CA ALA A 82 -10.47 -14.26 -21.46
C ALA A 82 -11.45 -15.13 -20.64
N ALA A 83 -10.95 -16.04 -19.80
CA ALA A 83 -11.78 -16.81 -18.87
C ALA A 83 -12.13 -15.97 -17.63
N PHE A 84 -11.13 -15.32 -17.03
CA PHE A 84 -11.31 -14.43 -15.88
C PHE A 84 -12.35 -13.33 -16.16
N ASN A 85 -12.27 -12.67 -17.32
CA ASN A 85 -13.21 -11.61 -17.74
C ASN A 85 -14.63 -12.12 -18.03
N ARG A 86 -14.81 -13.42 -18.31
CA ARG A 86 -16.14 -14.05 -18.42
C ARG A 86 -16.72 -14.48 -17.06
N GLY A 87 -16.00 -14.24 -15.96
CA GLY A 87 -16.41 -14.67 -14.63
C GLY A 87 -16.18 -16.16 -14.35
N ASP A 88 -15.20 -16.79 -15.02
CA ASP A 88 -14.83 -18.19 -14.77
C ASP A 88 -14.55 -18.42 -13.27
N ARG A 89 -15.23 -19.41 -12.68
CA ARG A 89 -15.21 -19.62 -11.22
C ARG A 89 -13.84 -20.03 -10.70
N GLU A 90 -13.09 -20.85 -11.45
CA GLU A 90 -11.76 -21.31 -11.02
C GLU A 90 -10.75 -20.16 -11.06
N GLN A 91 -10.72 -19.40 -12.16
CA GLN A 91 -9.82 -18.26 -12.30
C GLN A 91 -10.16 -17.14 -11.30
N ARG A 92 -11.45 -16.92 -11.04
CA ARG A 92 -11.92 -15.99 -10.00
C ARG A 92 -11.56 -16.47 -8.60
N ASP A 93 -11.70 -17.76 -8.28
CA ASP A 93 -11.36 -18.31 -6.96
C ASP A 93 -9.85 -18.22 -6.66
N ARG A 94 -8.99 -18.64 -7.59
CA ARG A 94 -7.52 -18.56 -7.43
C ARG A 94 -7.06 -17.11 -7.20
N VAL A 95 -7.56 -16.17 -8.01
CA VAL A 95 -7.27 -14.74 -7.84
C VAL A 95 -7.84 -14.21 -6.52
N GLY A 96 -9.05 -14.64 -6.13
CA GLY A 96 -9.66 -14.28 -4.85
C GLY A 96 -8.80 -14.69 -3.65
N LYS A 97 -8.41 -15.96 -3.57
CA LYS A 97 -7.51 -16.50 -2.53
C LYS A 97 -6.16 -15.78 -2.49
N ALA A 98 -5.56 -15.50 -3.65
CA ALA A 98 -4.32 -14.75 -3.74
C ALA A 98 -4.45 -13.31 -3.21
N VAL A 99 -5.58 -12.64 -3.50
CA VAL A 99 -5.87 -11.29 -2.97
C VAL A 99 -6.18 -11.35 -1.47
N THR A 100 -6.87 -12.38 -0.98
CA THR A 100 -7.10 -12.56 0.47
C THR A 100 -5.78 -12.78 1.22
N ALA A 101 -4.86 -13.62 0.73
CA ALA A 101 -3.53 -13.78 1.31
C ALA A 101 -2.74 -12.47 1.38
N VAL A 102 -2.83 -11.65 0.32
CA VAL A 102 -2.29 -10.28 0.32
C VAL A 102 -2.98 -9.39 1.37
N LEU A 103 -4.30 -9.50 1.56
CA LEU A 103 -5.02 -8.71 2.56
C LEU A 103 -4.73 -9.13 4.02
N GLU A 104 -4.53 -10.43 4.28
CA GLU A 104 -4.15 -10.92 5.61
C GLU A 104 -2.76 -10.43 6.00
N LEU A 105 -1.77 -10.44 5.10
CA LEU A 105 -0.46 -9.84 5.39
C LEU A 105 -0.52 -8.30 5.44
N ALA A 106 -1.36 -7.66 4.62
CA ALA A 106 -1.56 -6.21 4.65
C ALA A 106 -2.14 -5.68 5.97
N TYR A 107 -2.87 -6.52 6.71
CA TYR A 107 -3.46 -6.20 8.01
C TYR A 107 -3.10 -7.26 9.07
N LEU A 108 -1.82 -7.65 9.07
CA LEU A 108 -1.29 -8.74 9.88
C LEU A 108 -1.64 -8.64 11.38
N HIS A 109 -2.30 -9.68 11.90
CA HIS A 109 -2.86 -9.78 13.26
C HIS A 109 -3.91 -8.72 13.65
N VAL A 110 -4.45 -7.96 12.70
CA VAL A 110 -5.57 -7.04 12.95
C VAL A 110 -6.89 -7.82 12.80
N PRO A 111 -7.78 -7.83 13.81
CA PRO A 111 -9.10 -8.45 13.71
C PRO A 111 -9.91 -7.93 12.52
N GLN A 112 -10.65 -8.79 11.82
CA GLN A 112 -11.36 -8.44 10.58
C GLN A 112 -12.29 -7.23 10.72
N GLU A 113 -12.99 -7.12 11.86
CA GLU A 113 -13.86 -6.01 12.24
C GLU A 113 -13.12 -4.69 12.51
N SER A 114 -11.81 -4.76 12.78
CA SER A 114 -10.93 -3.61 13.01
C SER A 114 -10.19 -3.15 11.74
N ARG A 115 -10.36 -3.86 10.62
CA ARG A 115 -9.76 -3.51 9.32
C ARG A 115 -10.59 -2.43 8.60
N PRO A 116 -9.94 -1.51 7.85
CA PRO A 116 -10.64 -0.51 7.08
C PRO A 116 -11.30 -1.12 5.83
N PRO A 117 -12.25 -0.44 5.17
CA PRO A 117 -12.67 -0.81 3.83
C PRO A 117 -11.46 -0.80 2.88
N VAL A 118 -11.42 -1.73 1.93
CA VAL A 118 -10.44 -1.76 0.84
C VAL A 118 -11.16 -1.61 -0.50
N LEU A 119 -10.46 -1.10 -1.51
CA LEU A 119 -10.96 -1.07 -2.89
C LEU A 119 -10.03 -1.84 -3.80
N ILE A 120 -10.61 -2.67 -4.66
CA ILE A 120 -9.89 -3.59 -5.53
C ILE A 120 -10.49 -3.50 -6.94
N GLY A 121 -9.66 -3.36 -7.96
CA GLY A 121 -10.09 -3.43 -9.37
C GLY A 121 -9.04 -4.05 -10.28
N THR A 122 -9.39 -4.35 -11.54
CA THR A 122 -8.48 -4.98 -12.50
C THR A 122 -8.06 -4.08 -13.64
N HIS A 123 -6.89 -4.35 -14.22
CA HIS A 123 -6.57 -4.02 -15.61
C HIS A 123 -6.33 -5.32 -16.38
N THR A 124 -6.98 -5.49 -17.54
CA THR A 124 -6.75 -6.64 -18.44
C THR A 124 -6.51 -6.25 -19.90
N HIS A 125 -6.60 -4.96 -20.24
CA HIS A 125 -6.33 -4.36 -21.56
C HIS A 125 -4.90 -4.58 -22.12
N THR A 126 -3.96 -5.08 -21.31
CA THR A 126 -2.58 -5.39 -21.71
C THR A 126 -2.36 -6.87 -22.08
N GLY A 127 -3.45 -7.66 -22.19
CA GLY A 127 -3.38 -9.11 -22.42
C GLY A 127 -3.01 -9.93 -21.17
N ARG A 128 -2.74 -9.26 -20.04
CA ARG A 128 -2.38 -9.87 -18.75
C ARG A 128 -3.27 -9.30 -17.67
N LEU A 129 -3.54 -10.09 -16.62
CA LEU A 129 -4.26 -9.61 -15.45
C LEU A 129 -3.32 -8.76 -14.58
N GLU A 130 -3.78 -7.57 -14.21
CA GLU A 130 -3.27 -6.83 -13.06
C GLU A 130 -4.42 -6.61 -12.08
N VAL A 131 -4.23 -6.91 -10.80
CA VAL A 131 -5.17 -6.57 -9.73
C VAL A 131 -4.59 -5.42 -8.92
N ASN A 132 -5.31 -4.31 -8.88
CA ASN A 132 -4.93 -3.07 -8.22
C ASN A 132 -5.70 -2.92 -6.90
N LEU A 133 -4.97 -2.78 -5.78
CA LEU A 133 -5.54 -2.63 -4.44
C LEU A 133 -5.22 -1.25 -3.86
N LEU A 134 -6.23 -0.59 -3.32
CA LEU A 134 -6.11 0.63 -2.52
C LEU A 134 -6.42 0.30 -1.05
N LEU A 135 -5.41 0.47 -0.20
CA LEU A 135 -5.39 -0.02 1.18
C LEU A 135 -5.22 1.17 2.15
N PRO A 136 -6.26 1.56 2.90
CA PRO A 136 -6.12 2.63 3.88
C PRO A 136 -5.09 2.30 4.97
N ARG A 137 -4.35 3.32 5.38
CA ARG A 137 -3.30 3.27 6.41
C ARG A 137 -3.89 3.52 7.80
N ALA A 138 -4.99 2.84 8.08
CA ALA A 138 -5.79 3.00 9.28
C ALA A 138 -6.31 1.64 9.76
N VAL A 139 -6.48 1.51 11.07
CA VAL A 139 -7.13 0.36 11.74
C VAL A 139 -7.93 0.89 12.93
N LEU A 140 -9.10 0.31 13.20
CA LEU A 140 -10.03 0.77 14.24
C LEU A 140 -9.66 0.15 15.60
N ALA A 141 -8.84 0.83 16.39
CA ALA A 141 -8.40 0.32 17.69
C ALA A 141 -9.50 0.45 18.75
N GLY A 142 -9.50 -0.47 19.74
CA GLY A 142 -10.63 -0.77 20.64
C GLY A 142 -11.33 0.42 21.32
N HIS A 143 -10.65 1.55 21.51
CA HIS A 143 -11.24 2.83 21.91
C HIS A 143 -12.14 3.53 20.86
N GLY A 144 -12.57 2.84 19.79
CA GLY A 144 -13.47 3.38 18.77
C GLY A 144 -12.86 4.44 17.83
N ARG A 145 -11.53 4.57 17.77
CA ARG A 145 -10.83 5.54 16.91
C ARG A 145 -9.84 4.83 15.98
N TYR A 146 -9.67 5.38 14.77
CA TYR A 146 -8.64 4.92 13.86
C TYR A 146 -7.24 5.28 14.35
N LEU A 147 -6.29 4.34 14.23
CA LEU A 147 -4.85 4.54 14.46
C LEU A 147 -4.06 4.31 13.16
N SER A 148 -2.91 4.98 13.01
CA SER A 148 -2.09 4.93 11.79
C SER A 148 -1.42 3.56 11.62
N TRP A 149 -1.93 2.78 10.67
CA TRP A 149 -1.35 1.52 10.21
C TRP A 149 -0.42 1.75 9.00
N ASN A 150 0.35 0.72 8.62
CA ASN A 150 1.04 0.71 7.34
C ASN A 150 1.10 -0.73 6.79
N PRO A 151 0.36 -1.06 5.70
CA PRO A 151 0.41 -2.38 5.08
C PRO A 151 1.80 -2.82 4.58
N CYS A 152 2.69 -1.87 4.29
CA CYS A 152 4.07 -2.15 3.92
C CYS A 152 5.04 -1.24 4.70
N PRO A 153 5.41 -1.62 5.94
CA PRO A 153 6.48 -0.98 6.68
C PRO A 153 7.81 -1.14 5.93
N PRO A 154 8.63 -0.08 5.78
CA PRO A 154 9.84 -0.14 4.97
C PRO A 154 11.00 -0.95 5.60
N THR A 155 10.72 -1.82 6.57
CA THR A 155 11.70 -2.60 7.34
C THR A 155 12.15 -3.87 6.61
N PRO A 156 13.34 -4.43 6.88
CA PRO A 156 13.81 -5.67 6.26
C PRO A 156 12.86 -6.86 6.49
N ARG A 157 12.38 -7.07 7.73
CA ARG A 157 11.44 -8.16 8.08
C ARG A 157 10.16 -8.11 7.22
N HIS A 158 9.55 -6.93 7.07
CA HIS A 158 8.31 -6.82 6.29
C HIS A 158 8.54 -6.98 4.79
N ARG A 159 9.68 -6.55 4.24
CA ARG A 159 10.04 -6.86 2.84
C ARG A 159 10.18 -8.36 2.63
N ALA A 160 10.90 -9.05 3.54
CA ALA A 160 11.04 -10.50 3.49
C ALA A 160 9.68 -11.23 3.58
N MET A 161 8.76 -10.79 4.44
CA MET A 161 7.39 -11.34 4.48
C MET A 161 6.63 -11.10 3.17
N TRP A 162 6.73 -9.92 2.55
CA TRP A 162 6.10 -9.65 1.26
C TRP A 162 6.71 -10.45 0.10
N ASP A 163 8.02 -10.70 0.12
CA ASP A 163 8.71 -11.58 -0.83
C ASP A 163 8.32 -13.06 -0.62
N LEU A 164 8.24 -13.53 0.63
CA LEU A 164 7.76 -14.88 0.97
C LEU A 164 6.29 -15.07 0.56
N GLN A 165 5.41 -14.11 0.86
CA GLN A 165 3.99 -14.17 0.50
C GLN A 165 3.79 -14.23 -1.01
N ARG A 166 4.58 -13.50 -1.81
CA ARG A 166 4.59 -13.64 -3.27
C ARG A 166 5.01 -15.05 -3.69
N GLN A 167 6.15 -15.53 -3.18
CA GLN A 167 6.71 -16.83 -3.55
C GLN A 167 5.75 -17.97 -3.20
N LEU A 168 5.12 -17.94 -2.03
CA LEU A 168 4.12 -18.91 -1.61
C LEU A 168 2.89 -18.92 -2.52
N ILE A 169 2.32 -17.74 -2.81
CA ILE A 169 1.18 -17.62 -3.74
C ILE A 169 1.55 -18.17 -5.12
N ASN A 170 2.77 -17.89 -5.59
CA ASN A 170 3.27 -18.42 -6.85
C ASN A 170 3.42 -19.95 -6.83
N ALA A 171 4.04 -20.52 -5.79
CA ALA A 171 4.21 -21.96 -5.63
C ALA A 171 2.86 -22.70 -5.55
N ARG A 172 1.94 -22.24 -4.69
CA ARG A 172 0.62 -22.89 -4.47
C ARG A 172 -0.30 -22.87 -5.69
N PHE A 173 -0.16 -21.92 -6.61
CA PHE A 173 -0.97 -21.86 -7.85
C PHE A 173 -0.20 -22.21 -9.13
N GLY A 174 1.08 -22.59 -9.04
CA GLY A 174 1.95 -22.84 -10.20
C GLY A 174 2.22 -21.60 -11.05
N TRP A 175 2.05 -20.40 -10.48
CA TRP A 175 2.25 -19.13 -11.18
C TRP A 175 3.72 -18.73 -11.25
N ALA A 176 4.07 -18.01 -12.30
CA ALA A 176 5.45 -17.71 -12.65
C ALA A 176 6.13 -16.77 -11.62
N GLU A 177 7.11 -17.30 -10.88
CA GLU A 177 7.89 -16.56 -9.89
C GLU A 177 8.91 -15.60 -10.56
N PRO A 178 8.91 -14.30 -10.21
CA PRO A 178 9.88 -13.32 -10.70
C PRO A 178 11.36 -13.59 -10.41
N THR A 179 11.69 -14.31 -9.33
CA THR A 179 13.09 -14.67 -8.99
C THR A 179 13.56 -16.00 -9.59
N ASP A 180 12.71 -16.70 -10.36
CA ASP A 180 13.08 -17.94 -11.06
C ASP A 180 14.26 -17.69 -12.05
N PRO A 181 15.38 -18.42 -11.93
CA PRO A 181 16.50 -18.33 -12.87
C PRO A 181 16.10 -18.59 -14.32
N ARG A 182 15.07 -19.40 -14.63
CA ARG A 182 14.52 -19.58 -16.00
C ARG A 182 14.04 -18.26 -16.61
N ARG A 183 13.56 -17.35 -15.76
CA ARG A 183 12.86 -16.10 -16.14
C ARG A 183 13.74 -14.85 -16.02
N THR A 184 14.95 -15.00 -15.50
CA THR A 184 15.88 -13.89 -15.30
C THR A 184 16.52 -13.49 -16.63
N GLN A 185 16.19 -12.30 -17.13
CA GLN A 185 16.63 -11.79 -18.44
C GLN A 185 18.17 -11.76 -18.59
N TRP A 186 18.68 -12.24 -19.73
CA TRP A 186 20.09 -12.07 -20.12
C TRP A 186 20.46 -10.58 -20.25
N VAL A 187 19.59 -9.82 -20.91
CA VAL A 187 19.68 -8.36 -21.08
C VAL A 187 18.35 -7.73 -20.67
N SER A 188 18.43 -6.73 -19.81
CA SER A 188 17.30 -6.00 -19.27
C SER A 188 17.54 -4.50 -19.44
N PHE A 189 16.60 -3.83 -20.11
CA PHE A 189 16.67 -2.42 -20.48
C PHE A 189 16.32 -1.49 -19.29
N PRO A 190 16.62 -0.17 -19.38
CA PRO A 190 16.12 0.80 -18.42
C PRO A 190 14.58 0.80 -18.37
N PRO A 191 13.95 0.84 -17.17
CA PRO A 191 12.49 0.82 -17.06
C PRO A 191 11.76 1.99 -17.73
N TRP A 192 12.43 3.11 -18.01
CA TRP A 192 11.86 4.21 -18.78
C TRP A 192 11.78 3.85 -20.28
N LEU A 193 12.78 3.17 -20.83
CA LEU A 193 12.84 2.77 -22.24
C LEU A 193 11.82 1.69 -22.55
N SER A 194 11.78 0.62 -21.75
CA SER A 194 10.80 -0.47 -21.91
C SER A 194 9.36 0.01 -21.77
N LYS A 195 9.10 1.05 -20.96
CA LYS A 195 7.77 1.65 -20.85
C LYS A 195 7.46 2.52 -22.07
N SER A 196 8.33 3.47 -22.41
CA SER A 196 8.12 4.38 -23.54
C SER A 196 7.87 3.60 -24.84
N THR A 197 8.73 2.63 -25.14
CA THR A 197 8.59 1.74 -26.31
C THR A 197 7.26 0.99 -26.30
N ALA A 198 6.87 0.37 -25.16
CA ALA A 198 5.63 -0.41 -25.05
C ALA A 198 4.35 0.45 -24.99
N GLU A 199 4.43 1.77 -24.80
CA GLU A 199 3.31 2.68 -25.05
C GLU A 199 3.26 3.07 -26.53
N LEU A 200 4.40 3.44 -27.13
CA LEU A 200 4.49 3.81 -28.55
C LEU A 200 4.03 2.68 -29.48
N GLU A 201 4.45 1.45 -29.20
CA GLU A 201 4.04 0.22 -29.90
C GLU A 201 2.52 0.03 -29.93
N ARG A 202 1.83 0.27 -28.79
CA ARG A 202 0.35 0.21 -28.71
C ARG A 202 -0.34 1.30 -29.53
N HIS A 203 0.36 2.38 -29.84
CA HIS A 203 -0.10 3.46 -30.71
C HIS A 203 0.41 3.34 -32.16
N GLY A 204 1.09 2.25 -32.52
CA GLY A 204 1.66 2.04 -33.85
C GLY A 204 2.87 2.93 -34.18
N LEU A 205 3.52 3.50 -33.16
CA LEU A 205 4.63 4.43 -33.27
C LEU A 205 5.96 3.75 -32.98
N ALA A 206 7.01 4.14 -33.70
CA ALA A 206 8.39 3.73 -33.41
C ALA A 206 9.01 4.59 -32.30
N SER A 207 9.94 4.02 -31.53
CA SER A 207 10.75 4.77 -30.54
C SER A 207 11.94 5.46 -31.22
N ALA A 208 12.25 6.69 -30.81
CA ALA A 208 13.48 7.39 -31.16
C ALA A 208 14.75 6.69 -30.64
N HIS A 209 14.61 5.59 -29.90
CA HIS A 209 15.68 4.80 -29.32
C HIS A 209 15.84 3.40 -29.94
N MET A 210 15.33 3.14 -31.17
CA MET A 210 15.50 1.86 -31.90
C MET A 210 16.93 1.31 -31.85
N ALA A 211 17.95 2.16 -32.08
CA ALA A 211 19.36 1.76 -32.05
C ALA A 211 19.83 1.17 -30.69
N ILE A 212 19.16 1.50 -29.58
CA ILE A 212 19.42 0.88 -28.26
C ILE A 212 18.71 -0.47 -28.15
N LEU A 213 17.49 -0.59 -28.69
CA LEU A 213 16.71 -1.83 -28.69
C LEU A 213 17.39 -2.89 -29.56
N GLU A 214 17.77 -2.54 -30.79
CA GLU A 214 18.58 -3.37 -31.71
C GLU A 214 19.90 -3.82 -31.06
N PHE A 215 20.61 -2.88 -30.42
CA PHE A 215 21.85 -3.17 -29.69
C PHE A 215 21.62 -4.15 -28.53
N GLY A 216 20.50 -4.02 -27.80
CA GLY A 216 20.13 -4.96 -26.75
C GLY A 216 19.75 -6.34 -27.29
N GLN A 217 19.05 -6.42 -28.42
CA GLN A 217 18.69 -7.68 -29.07
C GLN A 217 19.94 -8.45 -29.52
N GLN A 218 20.88 -7.79 -30.20
CA GLN A 218 22.16 -8.39 -30.60
C GLN A 218 22.96 -8.99 -29.43
N LEU A 219 22.74 -8.51 -28.20
CA LEU A 219 23.33 -9.07 -26.98
C LEU A 219 22.57 -10.25 -26.41
N VAL A 220 21.24 -10.34 -26.61
CA VAL A 220 20.44 -11.54 -26.33
C VAL A 220 20.85 -12.67 -27.29
N ASP A 221 21.00 -12.37 -28.58
CA ASP A 221 21.43 -13.32 -29.61
C ASP A 221 22.85 -13.85 -29.33
N LEU A 222 23.76 -12.96 -28.92
CA LEU A 222 25.12 -13.31 -28.49
C LEU A 222 25.14 -14.15 -27.19
N ALA A 223 24.13 -14.01 -26.32
CA ALA A 223 23.99 -14.86 -25.14
C ALA A 223 23.47 -16.27 -25.50
N ALA A 224 22.53 -16.35 -26.46
CA ALA A 224 21.92 -17.59 -26.92
C ALA A 224 22.93 -18.51 -27.63
N THR A 225 23.81 -17.95 -28.47
CA THR A 225 24.85 -18.70 -29.21
C THR A 225 25.96 -19.29 -28.31
N LYS A 226 25.98 -19.00 -27.01
CA LYS A 226 27.00 -19.42 -26.03
C LYS A 226 28.45 -18.99 -26.36
N ALA A 227 28.68 -18.22 -27.42
CA ALA A 227 30.01 -17.83 -27.94
C ALA A 227 30.84 -16.94 -27.00
N VAL A 228 30.28 -16.53 -25.87
CA VAL A 228 30.95 -15.74 -24.83
C VAL A 228 30.98 -16.55 -23.54
N PRO A 229 32.15 -17.00 -23.04
CA PRO A 229 32.21 -17.80 -21.80
C PRO A 229 32.09 -16.96 -20.52
N HIS A 230 32.50 -15.69 -20.57
CA HIS A 230 32.55 -14.81 -19.41
C HIS A 230 32.55 -13.32 -19.79
N ARG A 231 32.20 -12.46 -18.82
CA ARG A 231 32.07 -11.00 -18.96
C ARG A 231 33.28 -10.27 -19.59
N LYS A 232 34.52 -10.68 -19.30
CA LYS A 232 35.74 -10.12 -19.93
C LYS A 232 35.78 -10.33 -21.46
N ALA A 233 35.20 -11.42 -21.99
CA ALA A 233 35.05 -11.65 -23.42
C ALA A 233 33.88 -10.84 -24.01
N LEU A 234 32.76 -10.70 -23.28
CA LEU A 234 31.66 -9.81 -23.65
C LEU A 234 32.14 -8.37 -23.87
N ARG A 235 32.97 -7.85 -22.95
CA ARG A 235 33.57 -6.50 -23.01
C ARG A 235 34.51 -6.27 -24.20
N ARG A 236 34.84 -7.28 -25.01
CA ARG A 236 35.52 -7.11 -26.31
C ARG A 236 34.49 -6.83 -27.41
N HIS A 237 33.52 -7.71 -27.59
CA HIS A 237 32.41 -7.55 -28.55
C HIS A 237 31.62 -6.24 -28.35
N LEU A 238 31.23 -5.95 -27.10
CA LEU A 238 30.53 -4.73 -26.72
C LEU A 238 31.24 -3.43 -27.13
N ARG A 239 32.57 -3.40 -27.21
CA ARG A 239 33.31 -2.19 -27.60
C ARG A 239 33.12 -1.83 -29.07
N LYS A 240 32.89 -2.81 -29.95
CA LYS A 240 32.58 -2.58 -31.37
C LYS A 240 31.12 -2.18 -31.54
N LEU A 241 30.21 -2.92 -30.91
CA LEU A 241 28.76 -2.69 -31.01
C LEU A 241 28.33 -1.35 -30.42
N ALA A 242 28.76 -1.01 -29.20
CA ALA A 242 28.41 0.26 -28.56
C ALA A 242 28.91 1.45 -29.39
N ARG A 243 30.14 1.38 -29.94
CA ARG A 243 30.69 2.44 -30.81
C ARG A 243 29.86 2.64 -32.08
N LYS A 244 29.38 1.56 -32.72
CA LYS A 244 28.47 1.65 -33.88
C LYS A 244 27.18 2.40 -33.51
N ALA A 245 26.66 2.20 -32.30
CA ALA A 245 25.47 2.87 -31.79
C ALA A 245 25.72 4.29 -31.22
N GLY A 246 26.93 4.86 -31.34
CA GLY A 246 27.26 6.19 -30.80
C GLY A 246 27.61 6.22 -29.29
N TYR A 247 27.84 5.06 -28.67
CA TYR A 247 28.08 4.92 -27.22
C TYR A 247 29.47 4.37 -26.87
N ARG A 248 29.99 4.79 -25.73
CA ARG A 248 31.15 4.19 -25.05
C ARG A 248 30.72 3.49 -23.76
N ILE A 249 31.39 2.39 -23.43
CA ILE A 249 31.19 1.67 -22.17
C ILE A 249 31.70 2.55 -21.02
N GLY A 250 30.84 2.83 -20.03
CA GLY A 250 31.18 3.54 -18.80
C GLY A 250 31.79 2.63 -17.74
N ARG A 251 31.71 3.04 -16.45
CA ARG A 251 32.11 2.15 -15.35
C ARG A 251 31.16 0.93 -15.28
N PRO A 252 31.67 -0.31 -15.18
CA PRO A 252 30.86 -1.48 -14.86
C PRO A 252 30.49 -1.53 -13.37
N ASN A 253 29.49 -2.33 -13.04
CA ASN A 253 29.12 -2.74 -11.68
C ASN A 253 28.58 -4.18 -11.77
N ASP A 254 28.74 -5.03 -10.77
CA ASP A 254 28.83 -6.51 -10.91
C ASP A 254 27.61 -7.23 -11.47
N LYS A 255 26.48 -6.53 -11.64
CA LYS A 255 25.23 -7.02 -12.27
C LYS A 255 24.69 -6.09 -13.38
N SER A 256 25.51 -5.19 -13.93
CA SER A 256 25.10 -4.19 -14.93
C SER A 256 26.25 -3.57 -15.74
N MET A 257 25.93 -2.89 -16.83
CA MET A 257 26.89 -2.10 -17.60
C MET A 257 26.29 -0.76 -18.03
N SER A 258 27.04 0.32 -17.81
CA SER A 258 26.64 1.67 -18.23
C SER A 258 27.17 2.00 -19.62
N PHE A 259 26.35 2.72 -20.39
CA PHE A 259 26.67 3.21 -21.73
C PHE A 259 26.48 4.72 -21.72
N VAL A 260 27.47 5.45 -22.21
CA VAL A 260 27.52 6.93 -22.23
C VAL A 260 27.69 7.36 -23.67
N ALA A 261 26.99 8.40 -24.10
CA ALA A 261 27.13 8.94 -25.45
C ALA A 261 28.61 9.32 -25.73
N ILE A 262 29.05 9.12 -26.98
CA ILE A 262 30.33 9.63 -27.48
C ILE A 262 30.17 11.13 -27.78
N ASP A 263 29.10 11.48 -28.49
CA ASP A 263 28.61 12.85 -28.67
C ASP A 263 27.28 13.02 -27.89
N PRO A 264 27.29 13.67 -26.72
CA PRO A 264 26.07 13.84 -25.91
C PRO A 264 25.04 14.81 -26.52
N GLU A 265 25.40 15.58 -27.54
CA GLU A 265 24.46 16.49 -28.21
C GLU A 265 23.77 15.84 -29.40
N ARG A 266 24.49 15.07 -30.22
CA ARG A 266 23.90 14.28 -31.31
C ARG A 266 23.29 12.95 -30.87
N THR A 267 23.70 12.37 -29.75
CA THR A 267 23.20 11.06 -29.28
C THR A 267 22.45 11.17 -27.96
N LYS A 268 21.14 10.84 -27.98
CA LYS A 268 20.25 10.80 -26.80
C LYS A 268 19.77 9.36 -26.54
N PRO A 269 19.56 8.95 -25.28
CA PRO A 269 19.91 9.64 -24.03
C PRO A 269 21.43 9.77 -23.83
N LYS A 270 21.88 10.83 -23.15
CA LYS A 270 23.32 11.04 -22.85
C LYS A 270 23.98 9.87 -22.08
N LYS A 271 23.17 9.05 -21.37
CA LYS A 271 23.59 7.83 -20.67
C LYS A 271 22.42 6.86 -20.48
N PHE A 272 22.67 5.55 -20.62
CA PHE A 272 21.79 4.48 -20.17
C PHE A 272 22.54 3.35 -19.44
N VAL A 273 21.82 2.37 -18.91
CA VAL A 273 22.38 1.21 -18.19
C VAL A 273 21.60 -0.04 -18.59
N LEU A 274 22.30 -1.09 -19.02
CA LEU A 274 21.72 -2.43 -19.17
C LEU A 274 22.03 -3.27 -17.93
N LYS A 275 21.07 -4.12 -17.55
CA LYS A 275 21.17 -5.12 -16.47
C LYS A 275 20.94 -6.52 -17.04
N GLY A 276 20.97 -7.54 -16.18
CA GLY A 276 20.68 -8.92 -16.56
C GLY A 276 21.90 -9.84 -16.52
N ARG A 277 21.66 -11.14 -16.67
CA ARG A 277 22.64 -12.22 -16.40
C ARG A 277 23.92 -12.12 -17.23
N LEU A 278 23.83 -11.54 -18.43
CA LEU A 278 24.97 -11.34 -19.32
C LEU A 278 26.03 -10.39 -18.71
N PHE A 279 25.63 -9.50 -17.80
CA PHE A 279 26.51 -8.52 -17.17
C PHE A 279 27.05 -8.94 -15.80
N GLU A 280 26.71 -10.14 -15.32
CA GLU A 280 27.25 -10.71 -14.08
C GLU A 280 28.76 -10.98 -14.16
N ASP A 281 29.49 -10.78 -13.06
CA ASP A 281 30.90 -11.13 -12.93
C ASP A 281 31.12 -12.60 -12.50
N ARG A 282 30.25 -13.51 -12.99
CA ARG A 282 30.33 -14.97 -12.79
C ARG A 282 30.52 -15.69 -14.14
N PRO A 283 31.17 -16.87 -14.19
CA PRO A 283 31.14 -17.73 -15.36
C PRO A 283 29.70 -18.10 -15.72
N TYR A 284 29.29 -17.96 -16.98
CA TYR A 284 27.89 -18.23 -17.37
C TYR A 284 27.52 -19.74 -17.31
N ALA A 285 28.46 -20.63 -16.98
CA ALA A 285 28.16 -22.01 -16.61
C ALA A 285 27.45 -22.08 -15.24
N LEU A 286 28.01 -21.41 -14.22
CA LEU A 286 27.43 -21.38 -12.86
C LEU A 286 26.06 -20.68 -12.85
N VAL A 287 25.92 -19.59 -13.61
CA VAL A 287 24.64 -18.87 -13.80
C VAL A 287 23.53 -19.78 -14.36
N ARG A 288 23.86 -20.87 -15.05
CA ARG A 288 22.90 -21.89 -15.53
C ARG A 288 22.64 -23.00 -14.50
N GLN A 289 23.46 -23.13 -13.46
CA GLN A 289 23.28 -24.06 -12.34
C GLN A 289 22.40 -23.48 -11.22
N ASP A 290 22.29 -22.14 -11.11
CA ASP A 290 21.38 -21.42 -10.18
C ASP A 290 19.96 -22.02 -10.13
N GLN A 291 19.51 -22.74 -11.17
CA GLN A 291 18.19 -23.37 -11.22
C GLN A 291 17.97 -24.46 -10.17
N ALA A 292 18.95 -25.33 -9.93
CA ALA A 292 18.78 -26.44 -8.99
C ALA A 292 18.67 -25.92 -7.55
N GLU A 293 19.42 -24.87 -7.22
CA GLU A 293 19.32 -24.14 -5.95
C GLU A 293 17.95 -23.45 -5.79
N PHE A 294 17.39 -22.89 -6.88
CA PHE A 294 16.05 -22.31 -6.86
C PHE A 294 14.96 -23.36 -6.67
N ASP A 295 14.96 -24.41 -7.51
CA ASP A 295 13.93 -25.46 -7.48
C ASP A 295 13.94 -26.19 -6.11
N ALA A 296 15.11 -26.38 -5.50
CA ALA A 296 15.25 -27.03 -4.18
C ALA A 296 14.78 -26.19 -2.98
N ARG A 297 14.66 -24.86 -3.11
CA ARG A 297 14.19 -23.96 -2.03
C ARG A 297 12.79 -23.39 -2.24
N PHE A 298 12.20 -23.63 -3.42
CA PHE A 298 10.90 -23.08 -3.82
C PHE A 298 9.77 -24.08 -3.51
N VAL A 299 9.82 -24.68 -2.32
CA VAL A 299 8.82 -25.60 -1.79
C VAL A 299 7.73 -24.80 -1.07
N ALA A 300 6.46 -25.09 -1.33
CA ALA A 300 5.35 -24.30 -0.79
C ALA A 300 5.24 -24.41 0.73
N GLU A 301 5.48 -25.61 1.27
CA GLU A 301 5.46 -25.94 2.68
C GLU A 301 6.55 -25.17 3.47
N ASP A 302 7.80 -25.18 2.97
CA ASP A 302 8.92 -24.43 3.55
C ASP A 302 8.67 -22.91 3.53
N LEU A 303 7.97 -22.41 2.50
CA LEU A 303 7.59 -21.01 2.37
C LEU A 303 6.44 -20.62 3.32
N GLU A 304 5.56 -21.56 3.67
CA GLU A 304 4.51 -21.38 4.69
C GLU A 304 5.12 -21.25 6.08
N ASP A 305 5.99 -22.19 6.49
CA ASP A 305 6.59 -22.15 7.82
C ASP A 305 7.50 -20.92 8.00
N GLN A 306 8.33 -20.60 7.01
CA GLN A 306 9.15 -19.37 7.02
C GLN A 306 8.32 -18.07 7.12
N LEU A 307 7.10 -18.05 6.56
CA LEU A 307 6.21 -16.90 6.62
C LEU A 307 5.44 -16.86 7.95
N PHE A 308 5.03 -18.01 8.46
CA PHE A 308 4.37 -18.16 9.76
C PHE A 308 5.29 -17.72 10.92
N GLU A 309 6.53 -18.24 10.99
CA GLU A 309 7.55 -17.83 11.97
C GLU A 309 7.71 -16.30 12.04
N LYS A 310 7.85 -15.66 10.86
CA LYS A 310 8.13 -14.22 10.75
C LYS A 310 6.89 -13.37 11.02
N SER A 311 5.71 -13.99 11.01
CA SER A 311 4.45 -13.36 11.39
C SER A 311 4.26 -13.31 12.92
N GLU A 312 4.47 -14.41 13.64
CA GLU A 312 4.37 -14.44 15.11
C GLU A 312 5.37 -13.46 15.77
N ASP A 313 6.55 -13.31 15.17
CA ASP A 313 7.57 -12.26 15.41
C ASP A 313 7.00 -10.82 15.41
N CYS A 314 5.86 -10.59 14.76
CA CYS A 314 5.14 -9.32 14.64
C CYS A 314 3.87 -9.25 15.50
N LYS A 315 3.34 -10.37 15.99
CA LYS A 315 2.10 -10.47 16.80
C LYS A 315 2.17 -9.64 18.06
N ALA A 316 3.22 -9.83 18.86
CA ALA A 316 3.46 -9.06 20.08
C ALA A 316 3.63 -7.55 19.80
N MET A 317 4.27 -7.19 18.67
CA MET A 317 4.42 -5.80 18.24
C MET A 317 3.07 -5.17 17.87
N THR A 318 2.20 -5.88 17.13
CA THR A 318 0.85 -5.40 16.81
C THR A 318 0.00 -5.27 18.07
N ALA A 319 -0.01 -6.27 18.95
CA ALA A 319 -0.75 -6.25 20.21
C ALA A 319 -0.30 -5.08 21.10
N ALA A 320 1.00 -4.93 21.34
CA ALA A 320 1.55 -3.86 22.19
C ALA A 320 1.33 -2.45 21.61
N LYS A 321 1.34 -2.30 20.28
CA LYS A 321 1.19 -0.98 19.64
C LYS A 321 -0.26 -0.51 19.51
N TYR A 322 -1.20 -1.41 19.24
CA TYR A 322 -2.59 -1.02 18.93
C TYR A 322 -3.60 -1.51 19.98
N GLY A 323 -3.31 -2.58 20.73
CA GLY A 323 -4.12 -3.05 21.85
C GLY A 323 -3.97 -2.22 23.13
N LYS A 324 -2.79 -1.63 23.38
CA LYS A 324 -2.48 -0.82 24.59
C LYS A 324 -3.37 0.43 24.79
N TYR A 325 -4.16 0.83 23.79
CA TYR A 325 -4.98 2.03 23.81
C TYR A 325 -6.49 1.79 24.03
N GLY A 326 -6.90 0.55 24.31
CA GLY A 326 -8.26 0.21 24.79
C GLY A 326 -8.25 -0.25 26.25
N LYS A 327 -9.39 -0.20 26.94
CA LYS A 327 -9.57 -0.90 28.24
C LYS A 327 -9.62 -2.42 28.08
N GLU A 328 -9.99 -2.87 26.88
CA GLU A 328 -9.87 -4.24 26.41
C GLU A 328 -8.87 -4.22 25.24
N GLY A 329 -7.86 -5.09 25.31
CA GLY A 329 -6.91 -5.26 24.22
C GLY A 329 -7.54 -6.05 23.07
N TRP A 330 -7.10 -5.78 21.83
CA TRP A 330 -7.41 -6.69 20.72
C TRP A 330 -6.82 -8.08 21.01
N ASP A 331 -7.64 -9.12 20.87
CA ASP A 331 -7.14 -10.47 20.64
C ASP A 331 -6.50 -10.53 19.24
N PRO A 332 -5.18 -10.77 19.09
CA PRO A 332 -4.51 -10.66 17.79
C PRO A 332 -4.93 -11.82 16.88
N GLN A 333 -5.59 -11.52 15.77
CA GLN A 333 -6.10 -12.55 14.86
C GLN A 333 -4.96 -13.52 14.46
N PRO A 334 -5.13 -14.84 14.61
CA PRO A 334 -4.12 -15.80 14.18
C PRO A 334 -3.92 -15.69 12.67
N PHE A 335 -2.66 -15.52 12.26
CA PHE A 335 -2.26 -15.58 10.87
C PHE A 335 -1.71 -16.98 10.61
N ASP A 336 -2.30 -17.69 9.65
CA ASP A 336 -1.82 -18.99 9.20
C ASP A 336 -1.83 -18.97 7.65
N PRO A 337 -0.65 -19.00 7.00
CA PRO A 337 -0.57 -18.88 5.56
C PRO A 337 -1.13 -20.11 4.82
N ARG A 338 -1.17 -21.29 5.46
CA ARG A 338 -1.72 -22.54 4.92
C ARG A 338 -3.23 -22.40 4.79
N HIS A 339 -3.89 -21.96 5.86
CA HIS A 339 -5.34 -21.83 5.92
C HIS A 339 -5.90 -20.80 4.92
N VAL A 340 -5.17 -19.72 4.63
CA VAL A 340 -5.69 -18.63 3.76
C VAL A 340 -5.70 -19.01 2.27
N LEU A 341 -4.82 -19.92 1.84
CA LEU A 341 -4.77 -20.39 0.44
C LEU A 341 -5.56 -21.69 0.19
N VAL A 342 -5.67 -22.56 1.19
CA VAL A 342 -6.33 -23.87 1.05
C VAL A 342 -7.85 -23.82 1.28
N LYS A 343 -8.32 -23.00 2.24
CA LYS A 343 -9.71 -23.08 2.72
C LYS A 343 -10.73 -22.62 1.68
N GLU A 344 -11.90 -23.27 1.70
CA GLU A 344 -13.13 -22.74 1.08
C GLU A 344 -13.67 -21.54 1.88
N GLN A 345 -12.94 -20.42 1.85
CA GLN A 345 -13.51 -19.13 2.20
C GLN A 345 -14.50 -18.70 1.10
N GLU A 346 -15.56 -17.98 1.48
CA GLU A 346 -16.34 -17.19 0.52
C GLU A 346 -15.36 -16.18 -0.12
N CYS A 347 -14.81 -16.50 -1.29
CA CYS A 347 -13.93 -15.61 -2.04
C CYS A 347 -14.57 -14.22 -2.15
N ILE A 348 -13.74 -13.18 -2.04
CA ILE A 348 -14.08 -11.75 -2.08
C ILE A 348 -15.34 -11.55 -2.90
N ALA A 349 -16.43 -11.13 -2.24
CA ALA A 349 -17.77 -11.12 -2.83
C ALA A 349 -17.84 -10.18 -4.04
N TRP A 350 -17.48 -10.70 -5.20
CA TRP A 350 -17.29 -9.95 -6.44
C TRP A 350 -18.60 -9.24 -6.77
N ARG A 351 -18.55 -7.92 -7.01
CA ARG A 351 -19.72 -7.22 -7.58
C ARG A 351 -20.05 -7.91 -8.91
N PRO A 352 -21.25 -8.49 -9.10
CA PRO A 352 -21.54 -9.25 -10.32
C PRO A 352 -21.54 -8.32 -11.53
N ILE A 353 -20.86 -8.75 -12.59
CA ILE A 353 -20.69 -7.95 -13.81
C ILE A 353 -22.06 -7.71 -14.46
N PRO A 354 -22.48 -6.45 -14.70
CA PRO A 354 -23.59 -6.18 -15.60
C PRO A 354 -23.16 -6.57 -17.01
N ILE A 355 -23.75 -7.64 -17.57
CA ILE A 355 -23.35 -8.21 -18.86
C ILE A 355 -23.72 -7.25 -19.99
N PHE A 356 -22.80 -6.36 -20.34
CA PHE A 356 -22.90 -5.52 -21.53
C PHE A 356 -22.75 -6.39 -22.79
N GLN A 357 -23.88 -6.78 -23.39
CA GLN A 357 -23.88 -7.38 -24.73
C GLN A 357 -23.37 -6.35 -25.76
N LYS A 358 -22.08 -6.43 -26.14
CA LYS A 358 -21.53 -5.73 -27.32
C LYS A 358 -22.22 -6.29 -28.58
N ALA A 359 -23.35 -5.70 -28.97
CA ALA A 359 -24.18 -6.11 -30.10
C ALA A 359 -24.62 -4.91 -30.96
N LYS A 360 -23.63 -4.16 -31.46
CA LYS A 360 -23.69 -3.20 -32.58
C LYS A 360 -22.25 -3.00 -33.09
N ASN A 361 -22.10 -2.63 -34.35
CA ASN A 361 -20.82 -2.42 -35.05
C ASN A 361 -19.99 -3.70 -35.34
N ALA A 362 -20.60 -4.67 -36.01
CA ALA A 362 -19.87 -5.61 -36.87
C ALA A 362 -20.22 -5.30 -38.34
N ALA A 363 -19.23 -5.14 -39.20
CA ALA A 363 -19.45 -4.89 -40.63
C ALA A 363 -19.86 -6.19 -41.34
N GLY A 364 -21.06 -6.22 -41.94
CA GLY A 364 -21.56 -7.38 -42.67
C GLY A 364 -23.09 -7.41 -42.86
N ALA A 365 -23.85 -6.80 -41.96
CA ALA A 365 -25.32 -6.80 -42.00
C ALA A 365 -25.92 -5.80 -43.01
N LYS A 366 -25.59 -5.95 -44.30
CA LYS A 366 -26.14 -5.15 -45.42
C LYS A 366 -26.60 -5.98 -46.63
N ILE A 367 -27.22 -7.15 -46.40
CA ILE A 367 -28.16 -7.83 -47.32
C ILE A 367 -29.08 -8.71 -46.44
N ALA A 368 -30.39 -8.47 -46.50
CA ALA A 368 -31.53 -9.29 -46.00
C ALA A 368 -32.71 -8.39 -45.57
N LYS A 369 -33.35 -7.69 -46.52
CA LYS A 369 -34.69 -7.14 -46.25
C LYS A 369 -35.71 -8.28 -46.29
N SER A 370 -36.32 -8.62 -45.15
CA SER A 370 -37.80 -8.66 -44.95
C SER A 370 -38.31 -9.76 -43.99
N ARG A 371 -39.36 -9.37 -43.25
CA ARG A 371 -40.45 -10.18 -42.65
C ARG A 371 -40.14 -11.18 -41.52
N LYS A 372 -40.94 -11.03 -40.44
CA LYS A 372 -41.09 -11.88 -39.25
C LYS A 372 -39.88 -11.82 -38.27
N SER A 373 -40.05 -11.54 -36.98
CA SER A 373 -41.29 -11.28 -36.21
C SER A 373 -41.05 -10.39 -34.99
N ASP A 374 -41.89 -9.38 -34.80
CA ASP A 374 -41.98 -8.64 -33.54
C ASP A 374 -42.67 -9.51 -32.46
N LEU A 375 -41.94 -9.83 -31.40
CA LEU A 375 -42.49 -10.32 -30.14
C LEU A 375 -41.67 -9.72 -28.98
N PRO A 376 -42.28 -8.96 -28.06
CA PRO A 376 -41.57 -8.50 -26.87
C PRO A 376 -41.24 -9.68 -25.95
N LYS A 377 -40.10 -9.62 -25.26
CA LYS A 377 -39.75 -10.60 -24.22
C LYS A 377 -40.85 -10.59 -23.15
N PRO A 378 -41.38 -11.75 -22.70
CA PRO A 378 -42.57 -11.79 -21.87
C PRO A 378 -42.34 -11.04 -20.54
N PRO A 379 -43.21 -10.10 -20.15
CA PRO A 379 -42.98 -9.21 -19.01
C PRO A 379 -42.81 -9.97 -17.70
N LEU A 380 -43.45 -11.14 -17.57
CA LEU A 380 -43.29 -12.08 -16.44
C LEU A 380 -41.82 -12.37 -16.11
N LEU A 381 -40.93 -12.52 -17.10
CA LEU A 381 -39.52 -12.83 -16.84
C LEU A 381 -38.77 -11.63 -16.26
N GLN A 382 -39.07 -10.42 -16.72
CA GLN A 382 -38.50 -9.19 -16.15
C GLN A 382 -39.06 -8.92 -14.74
N THR A 383 -40.37 -9.11 -14.53
CA THR A 383 -41.00 -9.00 -13.20
C THR A 383 -40.44 -10.04 -12.23
N LEU A 384 -40.18 -11.28 -12.69
CA LEU A 384 -39.57 -12.33 -11.88
C LEU A 384 -38.12 -11.98 -11.49
N MET A 385 -37.29 -11.53 -12.44
CA MET A 385 -35.92 -11.07 -12.15
C MET A 385 -35.90 -9.89 -11.18
N ALA A 386 -36.79 -8.91 -11.35
CA ALA A 386 -36.92 -7.78 -10.42
C ALA A 386 -37.33 -8.22 -9.00
N ARG A 387 -38.29 -9.15 -8.88
CA ARG A 387 -38.71 -9.72 -7.59
C ARG A 387 -37.62 -10.57 -6.94
N LEU A 388 -36.86 -11.34 -7.71
CA LEU A 388 -35.74 -12.14 -7.20
C LEU A 388 -34.59 -11.25 -6.70
N ASN A 389 -34.28 -10.16 -7.40
CA ASN A 389 -33.30 -9.18 -6.93
C ASN A 389 -33.76 -8.50 -5.64
N ALA A 390 -35.01 -8.01 -5.57
CA ALA A 390 -35.57 -7.41 -4.36
C ALA A 390 -35.61 -8.40 -3.17
N LEU A 391 -35.87 -9.69 -3.42
CA LEU A 391 -35.74 -10.75 -2.41
C LEU A 391 -34.29 -10.94 -1.95
N ALA A 392 -33.32 -10.90 -2.86
CA ALA A 392 -31.91 -11.01 -2.53
C ALA A 392 -31.38 -9.76 -1.79
N ASP A 393 -31.93 -8.57 -2.06
CA ASP A 393 -31.69 -7.35 -1.30
C ASP A 393 -32.24 -7.51 0.13
N LEU A 394 -33.53 -7.85 0.28
CA LEU A 394 -34.17 -8.16 1.57
C LEU A 394 -33.42 -9.23 2.39
N TRP A 395 -32.86 -10.25 1.74
CA TRP A 395 -32.09 -11.30 2.41
C TRP A 395 -30.70 -10.84 2.85
N ARG A 396 -30.06 -9.96 2.06
CA ARG A 396 -28.82 -9.27 2.44
C ARG A 396 -29.05 -8.30 3.59
N ASP A 397 -30.14 -7.55 3.58
CA ASP A 397 -30.53 -6.63 4.64
C ASP A 397 -30.91 -7.38 5.92
N GLN A 398 -31.63 -8.50 5.84
CA GLN A 398 -31.84 -9.39 7.00
C GLN A 398 -30.52 -9.98 7.53
N ARG A 399 -29.57 -10.38 6.66
CA ARG A 399 -28.24 -10.83 7.11
C ARG A 399 -27.45 -9.70 7.77
N ALA A 400 -27.52 -8.47 7.25
CA ALA A 400 -26.89 -7.29 7.83
C ALA A 400 -27.52 -6.93 9.19
N ALA A 401 -28.84 -6.83 9.26
CA ALA A 401 -29.60 -6.59 10.49
C ALA A 401 -29.34 -7.68 11.54
N ARG A 402 -29.25 -8.96 11.16
CA ARG A 402 -28.87 -10.05 12.08
C ARG A 402 -27.41 -9.99 12.54
N ARG A 403 -26.47 -9.50 11.71
CA ARG A 403 -25.08 -9.23 12.12
C ARG A 403 -25.03 -8.06 13.12
N ILE A 404 -25.69 -6.95 12.80
CA ILE A 404 -25.81 -5.76 13.67
C ILE A 404 -26.48 -6.15 15.00
N ALA A 405 -27.59 -6.89 14.97
CA ALA A 405 -28.28 -7.35 16.18
C ALA A 405 -27.43 -8.28 17.04
N ARG A 406 -26.57 -9.14 16.46
CA ARG A 406 -25.61 -9.96 17.25
C ARG A 406 -24.51 -9.12 17.91
N VAL A 407 -24.05 -8.06 17.25
CA VAL A 407 -23.08 -7.11 17.84
C VAL A 407 -23.76 -6.31 18.96
N LEU A 408 -24.93 -5.73 18.71
CA LEU A 408 -25.70 -5.00 19.72
C LEU A 408 -26.14 -5.88 20.90
N ALA A 409 -26.46 -7.16 20.68
CA ALA A 409 -26.81 -8.09 21.75
C ALA A 409 -25.65 -8.36 22.71
N ARG A 410 -24.40 -8.37 22.23
CA ARG A 410 -23.21 -8.48 23.09
C ARG A 410 -23.01 -7.25 23.98
N HIS A 411 -23.48 -6.09 23.52
CA HIS A 411 -23.41 -4.81 24.24
C HIS A 411 -24.76 -4.38 24.83
N LEU A 412 -25.73 -5.29 24.98
CA LEU A 412 -27.07 -4.94 25.45
C LEU A 412 -27.06 -4.49 26.91
N THR A 413 -26.26 -5.16 27.74
CA THR A 413 -25.97 -4.77 29.14
C THR A 413 -25.25 -3.43 29.21
N ASP A 414 -24.34 -3.16 28.28
CA ASP A 414 -23.60 -1.89 28.22
C ASP A 414 -24.56 -0.75 27.86
N PHE A 415 -25.41 -0.95 26.84
CA PHE A 415 -26.46 -0.01 26.46
C PHE A 415 -27.47 0.24 27.58
N GLN A 416 -27.92 -0.79 28.30
CA GLN A 416 -28.81 -0.64 29.46
C GLN A 416 -28.13 0.11 30.60
N THR A 417 -26.84 -0.15 30.84
CA THR A 417 -26.04 0.54 31.87
C THR A 417 -25.83 2.00 31.50
N THR A 418 -25.44 2.29 30.25
CA THR A 418 -25.31 3.65 29.73
C THR A 418 -26.63 4.40 29.75
N GLN A 419 -27.75 3.75 29.35
CA GLN A 419 -29.09 4.37 29.43
C GLN A 419 -29.50 4.67 30.88
N LYS A 420 -29.18 3.79 31.83
CA LYS A 420 -29.41 4.03 33.26
C LYS A 420 -28.58 5.19 33.79
N GLN A 421 -27.29 5.24 33.45
CA GLN A 421 -26.39 6.36 33.77
C GLN A 421 -26.89 7.68 33.16
N TRP A 422 -27.34 7.66 31.90
CA TRP A 422 -27.89 8.85 31.23
C TRP A 422 -29.17 9.35 31.89
N ARG A 423 -30.07 8.45 32.32
CA ARG A 423 -31.24 8.82 33.13
C ARG A 423 -30.81 9.43 34.47
N THR A 424 -29.93 8.77 35.24
CA THR A 424 -29.45 9.31 36.52
C THR A 424 -28.77 10.68 36.36
N LEU A 425 -28.02 10.91 35.29
CA LEU A 425 -27.41 12.20 34.98
C LEU A 425 -28.47 13.24 34.56
N HIS A 426 -29.43 12.87 33.73
CA HIS A 426 -30.56 13.73 33.33
C HIS A 426 -31.39 14.13 34.55
N ASP A 427 -31.77 13.18 35.40
CA ASP A 427 -32.55 13.40 36.63
C ASP A 427 -31.76 14.22 37.67
N TYR A 428 -30.43 14.19 37.63
CA TYR A 428 -29.57 15.06 38.44
C TYR A 428 -29.51 16.48 37.89
N ILE A 429 -29.33 16.64 36.57
CA ILE A 429 -29.38 17.94 35.89
C ILE A 429 -30.76 18.59 36.07
N HIS A 430 -31.85 17.85 35.91
CA HIS A 430 -33.22 18.36 36.07
C HIS A 430 -33.44 18.94 37.48
N ARG A 431 -32.94 18.26 38.52
CA ARG A 431 -32.96 18.74 39.92
C ARG A 431 -32.00 19.90 40.21
N LEU A 432 -31.04 20.18 39.33
CA LEU A 432 -30.20 21.39 39.39
C LEU A 432 -30.78 22.55 38.56
N THR A 433 -31.69 22.27 37.62
CA THR A 433 -32.29 23.28 36.73
C THR A 433 -33.74 23.62 37.07
N GLU A 434 -34.42 22.82 37.89
CA GLU A 434 -35.68 23.21 38.53
C GLU A 434 -35.37 24.22 39.65
N PRO A 435 -35.87 25.47 39.58
CA PRO A 435 -35.78 26.39 40.71
C PRO A 435 -36.70 25.89 41.84
N GLU A 436 -36.20 25.88 43.07
CA GLU A 436 -36.98 25.44 44.24
C GLU A 436 -38.19 26.37 44.48
N CYS A 437 -39.36 25.99 43.97
CA CYS A 437 -40.65 26.61 44.30
C CYS A 437 -41.12 26.22 45.71
N HIS A 438 -40.27 26.43 46.70
CA HIS A 438 -40.52 26.22 48.12
C HIS A 438 -40.36 27.54 48.88
N ALA A 439 -41.33 28.44 48.67
CA ALA A 439 -41.48 29.62 49.51
C ALA A 439 -41.65 29.19 50.99
N PRO A 440 -40.86 29.76 51.93
CA PRO A 440 -40.92 29.34 53.33
C PRO A 440 -42.27 29.74 53.94
N ARG A 441 -43.09 28.75 54.27
CA ARG A 441 -44.29 28.95 55.12
C ARG A 441 -43.84 29.28 56.53
N ILE A 442 -43.77 30.57 56.85
CA ILE A 442 -43.56 31.10 58.19
C ILE A 442 -44.69 30.61 59.12
N PRO A 443 -44.42 29.78 60.14
CA PRO A 443 -45.36 29.54 61.22
C PRO A 443 -45.35 30.78 62.13
N ARG A 444 -46.52 31.26 62.54
CA ARG A 444 -46.59 32.37 63.51
C ARG A 444 -46.11 31.89 64.88
N HIS A 445 -45.26 32.68 65.51
CA HIS A 445 -44.99 32.56 66.94
C HIS A 445 -46.08 33.29 67.72
N ASP A 446 -46.87 32.53 68.47
CA ASP A 446 -47.58 33.00 69.66
C ASP A 446 -46.99 32.25 70.88
N GLY A 447 -46.92 32.92 72.03
CA GLY A 447 -46.26 32.40 73.25
C GLY A 447 -47.06 31.29 73.97
N PRO A 448 -46.41 30.57 74.91
CA PRO A 448 -46.35 31.09 76.28
C PRO A 448 -44.99 30.91 77.01
N PRO A 449 -44.78 31.51 78.20
CA PRO A 449 -43.48 31.56 78.89
C PRO A 449 -43.35 30.63 80.12
N ARG A 450 -42.14 30.62 80.71
CA ARG A 450 -41.70 29.97 81.98
C ARG A 450 -41.43 28.45 81.87
N SER A 451 -40.52 27.86 82.65
CA SER A 451 -39.34 28.37 83.41
C SER A 451 -38.43 27.18 83.79
N ASP A 452 -37.26 27.46 84.41
CA ASP A 452 -36.44 26.53 85.21
C ASP A 452 -35.70 25.38 84.46
N ALA A 453 -34.57 24.84 84.95
CA ALA A 453 -33.50 25.42 85.80
C ALA A 453 -32.22 24.54 85.71
N GLY A 454 -31.03 25.17 85.76
CA GLY A 454 -29.74 24.48 85.96
C GLY A 454 -29.13 23.80 84.71
N THR A 455 -27.84 23.45 84.67
CA THR A 455 -26.76 23.70 85.66
C THR A 455 -25.40 23.92 84.97
N LEU A 456 -24.54 24.70 85.62
CA LEU A 456 -23.19 25.17 85.27
C LEU A 456 -22.22 24.15 84.62
N GLY A 457 -21.41 24.62 83.67
CA GLY A 457 -20.12 24.00 83.29
C GLY A 457 -19.77 24.07 81.78
N GLY A 458 -18.76 24.79 81.29
CA GLY A 458 -17.97 25.83 81.96
C GLY A 458 -16.53 26.01 81.44
N ARG A 459 -16.32 26.63 80.26
CA ARG A 459 -15.13 27.45 79.92
C ARG A 459 -15.28 28.21 78.59
N SER A 460 -14.52 29.29 78.45
CA SER A 460 -14.50 30.29 77.38
C SER A 460 -13.06 30.88 77.31
N PRO A 461 -12.69 31.76 76.36
CA PRO A 461 -13.13 31.91 74.95
C PRO A 461 -11.94 32.17 73.97
N HIS A 462 -12.25 32.35 72.68
CA HIS A 462 -11.46 33.03 71.62
C HIS A 462 -10.04 32.51 71.23
N GLY A 463 -9.70 32.63 69.94
CA GLY A 463 -8.34 32.46 69.38
C GLY A 463 -7.66 33.82 69.10
N PRO A 464 -6.80 33.98 68.06
CA PRO A 464 -6.42 33.04 66.99
C PRO A 464 -4.89 33.01 66.70
N LEU A 465 -4.52 32.61 65.46
CA LEU A 465 -3.22 32.76 64.74
C LEU A 465 -2.20 31.59 64.72
N ALA A 466 -1.85 31.26 63.47
CA ALA A 466 -0.60 30.74 62.89
C ALA A 466 0.52 30.14 63.77
N GLY A 467 1.00 28.94 63.42
CA GLY A 467 2.29 28.41 63.92
C GLY A 467 2.60 26.92 63.67
N ASP A 468 3.06 26.59 62.46
CA ASP A 468 4.27 25.79 62.19
C ASP A 468 4.42 24.26 62.48
N HIS A 469 5.37 23.66 61.74
CA HIS A 469 6.19 22.43 61.93
C HIS A 469 5.58 21.02 62.16
N GLY A 470 5.81 20.14 61.15
CA GLY A 470 6.03 18.68 61.30
C GLY A 470 4.77 17.79 61.23
N ARG A 471 4.80 16.51 60.80
CA ARG A 471 5.81 15.52 60.33
C ARG A 471 5.00 14.37 59.66
N ASP A 472 5.46 13.36 58.90
CA ASP A 472 6.66 12.97 58.12
C ASP A 472 6.21 11.71 57.30
N HIS A 473 6.81 11.20 56.21
CA HIS A 473 7.98 11.48 55.35
C HIS A 473 7.77 10.66 54.04
N ARG A 474 8.13 11.16 52.83
CA ARG A 474 8.55 10.43 51.58
C ARG A 474 8.20 11.14 50.26
N LEU A 475 9.11 11.97 49.76
CA LEU A 475 9.45 12.16 48.34
C LEU A 475 10.70 13.06 48.29
N GLU A 476 11.41 13.06 47.15
CA GLU A 476 12.60 13.90 46.86
C GLU A 476 13.87 13.61 47.69
N HIS A 477 15.10 13.64 47.17
CA HIS A 477 15.57 13.53 45.76
C HIS A 477 16.38 12.19 45.61
N LEU A 478 17.21 11.90 44.59
CA LEU A 478 18.41 12.61 44.09
C LEU A 478 18.79 12.11 42.68
N PHE A 479 19.21 13.04 41.81
CA PHE A 479 20.21 12.73 40.79
C PHE A 479 21.60 12.70 41.45
N PRO A 480 22.54 11.91 40.90
CA PRO A 480 23.92 12.39 40.80
C PRO A 480 24.47 12.28 39.38
N ALA A 481 25.34 13.22 39.03
CA ALA A 481 26.21 13.15 37.84
C ALA A 481 27.58 12.54 38.19
N ASP A 482 28.33 12.19 37.15
CA ASP A 482 29.78 11.95 37.10
C ASP A 482 30.52 11.34 38.30
N ARG A 483 31.18 10.20 38.04
CA ARG A 483 32.57 10.01 38.48
C ARG A 483 33.39 9.15 37.53
N ARG A 484 34.62 9.62 37.28
CA ARG A 484 35.75 8.84 36.76
C ARG A 484 36.48 8.18 37.95
N GLU A 485 37.61 7.45 37.86
CA GLU A 485 38.59 7.21 36.79
C GLU A 485 39.42 5.94 37.13
N THR A 486 40.46 5.65 36.32
CA THR A 486 41.56 4.66 36.52
C THR A 486 41.20 3.14 36.44
N GLU A 487 42.10 2.22 36.07
CA GLU A 487 43.57 2.31 35.88
C GLU A 487 44.14 1.33 34.79
N ARG A 488 45.41 1.56 34.41
CA ARG A 488 46.42 0.67 33.75
C ARG A 488 46.58 0.64 32.22
N ARG A 489 47.69 1.25 31.78
CA ARG A 489 48.61 0.79 30.70
C ARG A 489 49.86 0.15 31.35
N PRO A 490 50.71 -0.62 30.65
CA PRO A 490 51.82 -0.12 29.78
C PRO A 490 51.89 -0.85 28.40
N ASP A 491 52.74 -0.57 27.40
CA ASP A 491 53.52 0.64 27.03
C ASP A 491 53.95 0.59 25.52
N THR A 492 54.55 1.69 25.02
CA THR A 492 55.50 1.86 23.87
C THR A 492 55.56 0.81 22.73
N ALA A 493 55.64 1.14 21.42
CA ALA A 493 55.85 2.41 20.68
C ALA A 493 55.19 2.28 19.24
N ALA A 494 55.52 2.94 18.11
CA ALA A 494 56.55 3.89 17.68
C ALA A 494 56.10 4.71 16.42
N ARG A 495 56.97 5.58 15.88
CA ARG A 495 56.91 6.25 14.54
C ARG A 495 58.34 6.39 13.98
N PRO A 496 58.55 6.55 12.65
CA PRO A 496 58.40 7.83 11.90
C PRO A 496 57.27 7.74 10.83
N GLU A 497 56.60 8.79 10.31
CA GLU A 497 57.06 9.99 9.56
C GLU A 497 57.71 9.64 8.20
N THR A 498 57.37 10.24 7.05
CA THR A 498 57.13 11.68 6.77
C THR A 498 56.09 11.99 5.64
N HIS A 499 55.83 13.29 5.44
CA HIS A 499 55.10 14.07 4.42
C HIS A 499 54.60 13.43 3.09
N GLY A 500 53.51 13.88 2.45
CA GLY A 500 52.58 14.98 2.81
C GLY A 500 51.71 15.49 1.62
N ARG A 501 51.24 16.74 1.72
CA ARG A 501 50.54 17.61 0.72
C ARG A 501 48.99 17.60 0.63
N THR A 502 48.42 18.61 1.29
CA THR A 502 47.29 19.50 0.89
C THR A 502 45.85 18.99 0.82
N ASP A 503 44.99 19.68 1.59
CA ASP A 503 43.53 19.57 1.65
C ASP A 503 42.77 19.77 0.34
N ARG A 504 41.62 19.06 0.24
CA ARG A 504 40.48 19.51 -0.55
C ARG A 504 39.15 19.00 0.01
N ARG A 505 38.50 19.88 0.79
CA ARG A 505 37.07 19.82 1.20
C ARG A 505 36.63 18.53 1.90
N TYR A 506 36.67 18.55 3.24
CA TYR A 506 35.84 17.66 4.04
C TYR A 506 34.37 17.77 3.63
N SER A 507 33.78 16.68 3.15
CA SER A 507 32.33 16.54 3.11
C SER A 507 31.83 16.30 4.53
N GLN A 508 31.05 17.23 5.08
CA GLN A 508 30.33 17.00 6.34
C GLN A 508 29.51 15.70 6.23
N GLN A 509 29.58 14.87 7.27
CA GLN A 509 28.56 13.83 7.47
C GLN A 509 27.25 14.53 7.86
N PRO A 510 26.10 14.15 7.28
CA PRO A 510 24.82 14.76 7.62
C PRO A 510 24.47 14.47 9.09
N SER A 511 23.83 15.43 9.74
CA SER A 511 23.32 15.31 11.10
C SER A 511 22.14 14.32 11.14
N PRO A 512 21.92 13.57 12.23
CA PRO A 512 20.68 12.83 12.45
C PRO A 512 19.42 13.71 12.37
N ASP A 513 19.56 15.02 12.66
CA ASP A 513 18.49 16.01 12.64
C ASP A 513 18.31 16.73 11.28
N ASP A 514 19.10 16.37 10.25
CA ASP A 514 18.96 16.97 8.91
C ASP A 514 17.61 16.56 8.27
N ALA A 515 16.63 17.45 8.36
CA ALA A 515 15.31 17.28 7.78
C ALA A 515 15.40 16.92 6.29
N VAL A 516 14.79 15.78 5.91
CA VAL A 516 15.00 15.10 4.62
C VAL A 516 14.82 16.05 3.42
N ALA A 517 15.93 16.56 2.90
CA ALA A 517 15.96 17.58 1.87
C ALA A 517 15.25 17.09 0.59
N TRP A 518 14.12 17.73 0.29
CA TRP A 518 13.19 17.28 -0.75
C TRP A 518 13.84 17.36 -2.14
N ARG A 519 13.87 16.25 -2.87
CA ARG A 519 14.21 16.23 -4.30
C ARG A 519 12.97 15.85 -5.08
N SER A 520 12.55 16.70 -6.01
CA SER A 520 11.43 16.41 -6.92
C SER A 520 11.60 15.04 -7.58
N PRO A 521 10.49 14.29 -7.80
CA PRO A 521 10.50 13.08 -8.61
C PRO A 521 11.20 13.33 -9.94
N ARG A 522 12.13 12.45 -10.33
CA ARG A 522 12.91 12.62 -11.58
C ARG A 522 11.97 12.59 -12.78
N GLU A 523 12.25 13.45 -13.76
CA GLU A 523 11.57 13.45 -15.05
C GLU A 523 11.50 12.03 -15.67
N GLY A 524 10.33 11.65 -16.17
CA GLY A 524 10.03 10.29 -16.66
C GLY A 524 9.85 9.19 -15.59
N SER A 525 9.94 9.50 -14.28
CA SER A 525 9.61 8.55 -13.19
C SER A 525 8.10 8.39 -12.96
N ARG A 526 7.67 7.34 -12.23
CA ARG A 526 6.24 7.12 -11.94
C ARG A 526 5.66 8.25 -11.09
N GLY A 527 6.37 8.67 -10.03
CA GLY A 527 5.99 9.85 -9.23
C GLY A 527 5.97 11.16 -10.02
N TRP A 528 6.85 11.33 -11.02
CA TRP A 528 6.85 12.52 -11.88
C TRP A 528 5.66 12.54 -12.84
N MET A 529 5.31 11.40 -13.46
CA MET A 529 4.12 11.32 -14.32
C MET A 529 2.82 11.56 -13.52
N ILE A 530 2.75 11.05 -12.28
CA ILE A 530 1.62 11.33 -11.37
C ILE A 530 1.58 12.83 -11.01
N LYS A 531 2.71 13.45 -10.64
CA LYS A 531 2.79 14.89 -10.40
C LYS A 531 2.35 15.72 -11.61
N ALA A 532 2.89 15.43 -12.80
CA ALA A 532 2.60 16.18 -14.02
C ALA A 532 1.11 16.09 -14.43
N TRP A 533 0.44 14.98 -14.11
CA TRP A 533 -1.01 14.83 -14.29
C TRP A 533 -1.82 15.58 -13.20
N LEU A 534 -1.36 15.60 -11.94
CA LEU A 534 -2.06 16.23 -10.81
C LEU A 534 -1.94 17.76 -10.76
N VAL A 535 -0.83 18.35 -11.23
CA VAL A 535 -0.65 19.82 -11.20
C VAL A 535 -1.38 20.52 -12.35
N GLY A 536 -1.83 19.78 -13.38
CA GLY A 536 -2.58 20.36 -14.49
C GLY A 536 -1.75 21.32 -15.36
N GLU A 537 -0.45 21.08 -15.47
CA GLU A 537 0.47 21.90 -16.29
C GLU A 537 0.16 21.74 -17.79
N GLU A 538 -0.83 22.50 -18.25
CA GLU A 538 -0.71 23.21 -19.51
C GLU A 538 0.57 24.06 -19.44
N ARG A 539 1.57 23.71 -20.25
CA ARG A 539 2.59 24.71 -20.60
C ARG A 539 1.85 25.79 -21.36
N ARG A 540 1.79 26.99 -20.80
CA ARG A 540 1.56 28.19 -21.60
C ARG A 540 2.58 28.15 -22.73
N SER A 541 2.12 28.19 -23.97
CA SER A 541 2.94 28.65 -25.08
C SER A 541 3.35 30.08 -24.76
N GLU A 542 4.65 30.31 -24.58
CA GLU A 542 5.18 31.66 -24.72
C GLU A 542 4.91 32.13 -26.16
N PRO A 543 4.64 33.44 -26.38
CA PRO A 543 4.26 33.92 -27.69
C PRO A 543 5.39 33.72 -28.71
N GLU A 544 5.02 33.51 -29.96
CA GLU A 544 5.97 33.58 -31.08
C GLU A 544 6.33 35.05 -31.32
N ASP A 545 7.39 35.52 -30.67
CA ASP A 545 8.04 36.79 -31.05
C ASP A 545 8.58 36.63 -32.47
N GLY A 546 8.00 37.38 -33.41
CA GLY A 546 8.34 37.30 -34.82
C GLY A 546 9.73 37.87 -35.14
N LEU A 547 10.40 37.26 -36.11
CA LEU A 547 11.61 37.78 -36.72
C LEU A 547 11.45 37.82 -38.24
N GLU A 548 11.19 39.02 -38.75
CA GLU A 548 11.42 39.35 -40.16
C GLU A 548 12.93 39.62 -40.35
N MET A 549 13.62 38.71 -41.04
CA MET A 549 14.71 38.90 -42.03
C MET A 549 15.51 37.61 -42.26
#